data_AF-D6WB19-F1
#
_entry.id   AF-D6WB19-F1
#
_cell.length_a   1.000
_cell.length_b   1.000
_cell.length_c   1.000
_cell.angle_alpha   90.00
_cell.angle_beta   90.00
_cell.angle_gamma   90.00
#
_symmetry.space_group_name_H-M   'P 1'
#
loop_
_entity.id
_entity.type
_entity.pdbx_description
1 polymer ?
#
loop_
_entity_poly.entity_id
_entity_poly.type
_entity_poly.pdbx_seq_one_letter_code
_entity_poly.pdbx_strand_id
1 'polypeptide(L)'
;MENSPLNKAHQLDRRAEALLKQKKFDESIECHQNAMKYLHDALNLTQNPRSLESIQLQIDHHQKQVDSLKIKKLQYEDLRRYQESVKNRVVNFDSICENGETLQHEIFRTIETHDSLIEVMMKRNCGEECLRDFSSDDEKVSSDTMKVSGKKREVDDSTLLEEFKGLSEKLREFVQILVLQLEEKDNEIARLKAEIYKLECEKNKDGTKNSNTLRVITDSSGGTSPYVFSPCSELSPEVHDIRGLPPLAPLEMPNFDFSSLVKNANNLNLNGTNN
;
A
#
# COMPACT_ATOMS: atom_id res chain seq x y z
N MET A 1 14.57 15.93 56.16
CA MET A 1 13.30 15.44 55.59
C MET A 1 13.45 14.92 54.14
N GLU A 2 14.45 15.39 53.38
CA GLU A 2 14.73 14.99 51.99
C GLU A 2 14.93 13.47 51.75
N ASN A 3 15.47 12.73 52.73
CA ASN A 3 15.87 11.32 52.58
C ASN A 3 14.87 10.29 53.14
N SER A 4 13.62 10.69 53.42
CA SER A 4 12.61 9.75 53.91
C SER A 4 12.36 8.61 52.91
N PRO A 5 12.25 7.34 53.35
CA PRO A 5 12.01 6.20 52.46
C PRO A 5 10.75 6.40 51.61
N LEU A 6 9.70 7.00 52.16
CA LEU A 6 8.48 7.33 51.42
C LEU A 6 8.74 8.33 50.28
N ASN A 7 9.60 9.34 50.50
CA ASN A 7 9.94 10.32 49.47
C ASN A 7 10.71 9.66 48.31
N LYS A 8 11.63 8.75 48.62
CA LYS A 8 12.38 7.98 47.61
C LYS A 8 11.44 7.10 46.78
N ALA A 9 10.45 6.47 47.39
CA ALA A 9 9.45 5.67 46.67
C ALA A 9 8.69 6.53 45.65
N HIS A 10 8.18 7.71 46.03
CA HIS A 10 7.49 8.61 45.10
C HIS A 10 8.39 9.19 44.01
N GLN A 11 9.69 9.42 44.30
CA GLN A 11 10.63 9.83 43.28
C GLN A 11 10.83 8.74 42.21
N LEU A 12 10.94 7.48 42.65
CA LEU A 12 11.04 6.33 41.75
C LEU A 12 9.76 6.14 40.94
N ASP A 13 8.60 6.42 41.51
CA ASP A 13 7.31 6.35 40.80
C ASP A 13 7.27 7.32 39.61
N ARG A 14 7.61 8.60 39.86
CA ARG A 14 7.73 9.61 38.78
C ARG A 14 8.75 9.22 37.71
N ARG A 15 9.87 8.62 38.12
CA ARG A 15 10.88 8.11 37.19
C ARG A 15 10.35 6.94 36.36
N ALA A 16 9.61 6.02 36.98
CA ALA A 16 9.01 4.87 36.31
C ALA A 16 8.02 5.31 35.23
N GLU A 17 7.20 6.32 35.50
CA GLU A 17 6.29 6.92 34.52
C GLU A 17 7.02 7.55 33.33
N ALA A 18 8.14 8.25 33.58
CA ALA A 18 8.96 8.83 32.52
C ALA A 18 9.58 7.75 31.62
N LEU A 19 10.06 6.65 32.22
CA LEU A 19 10.61 5.49 31.50
C LEU A 19 9.55 4.75 30.69
N LEU A 20 8.31 4.66 31.21
CA LEU A 20 7.19 4.09 30.49
C LEU A 20 6.86 4.87 29.21
N LYS A 21 6.90 6.21 29.27
CA LYS A 21 6.73 7.06 28.08
C LYS A 21 7.81 6.83 27.02
N GLN A 22 9.02 6.47 27.46
CA GLN A 22 10.15 6.11 26.59
C GLN A 22 10.12 4.64 26.13
N LYS A 23 9.08 3.87 26.47
CA LYS A 23 8.95 2.43 26.16
C LYS A 23 10.05 1.55 26.77
N LYS A 24 10.74 2.04 27.82
CA LYS A 24 11.75 1.31 28.57
C LYS A 24 11.08 0.52 29.70
N PHE A 25 10.44 -0.59 29.34
CA PHE A 25 9.63 -1.37 30.28
C PHE A 25 10.46 -1.98 31.41
N ASP A 26 11.66 -2.49 31.13
CA ASP A 26 12.52 -3.14 32.14
C ASP A 26 12.99 -2.16 33.23
N GLU A 27 13.51 -1.00 32.82
CA GLU A 27 13.93 0.05 33.75
C GLU A 27 12.74 0.58 34.58
N SER A 28 11.54 0.64 33.99
CA SER A 28 10.31 1.07 34.67
C SER A 28 9.86 0.05 35.73
N ILE A 29 9.90 -1.25 35.40
CA ILE A 29 9.61 -2.34 36.34
C ILE A 29 10.57 -2.30 37.53
N GLU A 30 11.86 -2.11 37.28
CA GLU A 30 12.88 -2.01 38.33
C GLU A 30 12.60 -0.83 39.27
N CYS A 31 12.18 0.32 38.73
CA CYS A 31 11.82 1.49 39.53
C CYS A 31 10.64 1.20 40.48
N HIS A 32 9.58 0.53 40.03
CA HIS A 32 8.47 0.15 40.90
C HIS A 32 8.85 -0.92 41.93
N GLN A 33 9.70 -1.89 41.58
CA GLN A 33 10.22 -2.87 42.55
C GLN A 33 11.07 -2.19 43.64
N ASN A 34 11.91 -1.23 43.26
CA ASN A 34 12.70 -0.47 44.21
C ASN A 34 11.81 0.47 45.05
N ALA A 35 10.73 1.04 44.49
CA ALA A 35 9.74 1.80 45.25
C ALA A 35 9.07 0.94 46.32
N MET A 36 8.69 -0.30 46.00
CA MET A 36 8.14 -1.25 46.98
C MET A 36 9.10 -1.53 48.14
N LYS A 37 10.41 -1.70 47.87
CA LYS A 37 11.43 -1.89 48.93
C LYS A 37 11.43 -0.71 49.91
N TYR A 38 11.44 0.52 49.40
CA TYR A 38 11.39 1.71 50.25
C TYR A 38 10.06 1.86 51.00
N LEU A 39 8.94 1.42 50.41
CA LEU A 39 7.65 1.41 51.12
C LEU A 39 7.62 0.38 52.24
N HIS A 40 8.25 -0.80 52.06
CA HIS A 40 8.43 -1.77 53.15
C HIS A 40 9.30 -1.19 54.28
N ASP A 41 10.38 -0.47 53.96
CA ASP A 41 11.18 0.23 54.96
C ASP A 41 10.35 1.29 55.71
N ALA A 42 9.49 2.02 55.00
CA ALA A 42 8.58 2.99 55.61
C ALA A 42 7.53 2.34 56.52
N LEU A 43 7.08 1.12 56.18
CA LEU A 43 6.14 0.34 56.99
C LEU A 43 6.76 -0.02 58.35
N ASN A 44 8.02 -0.44 58.37
CA ASN A 44 8.75 -0.77 59.60
C ASN A 44 8.96 0.44 60.53
N LEU A 45 8.99 1.65 59.99
CA LEU A 45 9.21 2.89 60.75
C LEU A 45 7.89 3.52 61.26
N THR A 46 6.74 3.06 60.76
CA THR A 46 5.44 3.68 61.01
C THR A 46 4.69 2.94 62.11
N GLN A 47 4.19 3.67 63.12
CA GLN A 47 3.45 3.09 64.25
C GLN A 47 1.93 3.32 64.17
N ASN A 48 1.49 4.26 63.33
CA ASN A 48 0.06 4.59 63.20
C ASN A 48 -0.64 3.53 62.31
N PRO A 49 -1.71 2.87 62.80
CA PRO A 49 -2.42 1.83 62.05
C PRO A 49 -3.00 2.33 60.72
N ARG A 50 -3.49 3.58 60.66
CA ARG A 50 -4.05 4.17 59.44
C ARG A 50 -2.97 4.40 58.39
N SER A 51 -1.77 4.79 58.83
CA SER A 51 -0.63 5.00 57.95
C SER A 51 -0.06 3.67 57.44
N LEU A 52 -0.05 2.63 58.28
CA LEU A 52 0.33 1.27 57.88
C LEU A 52 -0.58 0.73 56.77
N GLU A 53 -1.90 0.85 56.93
CA GLU A 53 -2.87 0.45 55.90
C GLU A 53 -2.66 1.22 54.58
N SER A 54 -2.41 2.52 54.67
CA SER A 54 -2.15 3.35 53.48
C SER A 54 -0.87 2.95 52.76
N ILE A 55 0.22 2.66 53.48
CA ILE A 55 1.49 2.21 52.88
C ILE A 55 1.31 0.83 52.25
N GLN A 56 0.58 -0.08 52.89
CA GLN A 56 0.27 -1.40 52.34
C GLN A 56 -0.48 -1.28 51.00
N LEU A 57 -1.48 -0.40 50.92
CA LEU A 57 -2.21 -0.15 49.69
C LEU A 57 -1.30 0.39 48.57
N GLN A 58 -0.30 1.22 48.90
CA GLN A 58 0.68 1.71 47.94
C GLN A 58 1.60 0.59 47.42
N ILE A 59 2.00 -0.34 48.28
CA ILE A 59 2.77 -1.53 47.88
C ILE A 59 1.96 -2.38 46.90
N ASP A 60 0.68 -2.64 47.22
CA ASP A 60 -0.23 -3.39 46.35
C ASP A 60 -0.44 -2.68 45.01
N HIS A 61 -0.52 -1.34 45.01
CA HIS A 61 -0.57 -0.55 43.79
C HIS A 61 0.68 -0.77 42.92
N HIS A 62 1.88 -0.65 43.48
CA HIS A 62 3.11 -0.88 42.72
C HIS A 62 3.25 -2.32 42.21
N GLN A 63 2.78 -3.30 42.97
CA GLN A 63 2.73 -4.69 42.51
C GLN A 63 1.85 -4.83 41.27
N LYS A 64 0.64 -4.25 41.28
CA LYS A 64 -0.25 -4.22 40.11
C LYS A 64 0.35 -3.48 38.92
N GLN A 65 1.08 -2.38 39.17
CA GLN A 65 1.78 -1.65 38.11
C GLN A 65 2.86 -2.51 37.45
N VAL A 66 3.66 -3.24 38.23
CA VAL A 66 4.68 -4.17 37.72
C VAL A 66 4.03 -5.23 36.83
N ASP A 67 2.92 -5.82 37.24
CA ASP A 67 2.26 -6.88 36.47
C ASP A 67 1.64 -6.34 35.17
N SER A 68 1.03 -5.15 35.21
CA SER A 68 0.55 -4.43 34.03
C SER A 68 1.68 -4.11 33.04
N LEU A 69 2.84 -3.68 33.55
CA LEU A 69 4.01 -3.38 32.73
C LEU A 69 4.61 -4.62 32.08
N LYS A 70 4.65 -5.77 32.76
CA LYS A 70 5.09 -7.05 32.16
C LYS A 70 4.22 -7.45 30.98
N ILE A 71 2.89 -7.30 31.11
CA ILE A 71 1.95 -7.60 30.01
C ILE A 71 2.19 -6.64 28.84
N LYS A 72 2.32 -5.33 29.10
CA LYS A 72 2.62 -4.33 28.07
C LYS A 72 3.95 -4.58 27.37
N LYS A 73 4.98 -5.02 28.12
CA LYS A 73 6.28 -5.42 27.56
C LYS A 73 6.11 -6.55 26.56
N LEU A 74 5.43 -7.64 26.96
CA LEU A 74 5.22 -8.80 26.10
C LEU A 74 4.49 -8.42 24.81
N GLN A 75 3.39 -7.67 24.93
CA GLN A 75 2.63 -7.17 23.77
C GLN A 75 3.48 -6.32 22.82
N TYR A 76 4.34 -5.46 23.38
CA TYR A 76 5.24 -4.63 22.58
C TYR A 76 6.33 -5.45 21.89
N GLU A 77 6.90 -6.45 22.56
CA GLU A 77 7.90 -7.35 21.98
C GLU A 77 7.32 -8.24 20.87
N ASP A 78 6.09 -8.72 21.01
CA ASP A 78 5.39 -9.47 19.97
C ASP A 78 5.11 -8.58 18.74
N LEU A 79 4.61 -7.36 18.96
CA LEU A 79 4.39 -6.40 17.87
C LEU A 79 5.70 -6.01 17.18
N ARG A 80 6.77 -5.80 17.95
CA ARG A 80 8.11 -5.51 17.42
C ARG A 80 8.62 -6.66 16.56
N ARG A 81 8.50 -7.90 17.03
CA ARG A 81 8.89 -9.11 16.27
C ARG A 81 8.09 -9.26 14.98
N TYR A 82 6.79 -8.98 15.00
CA TYR A 82 5.95 -8.97 13.81
C TYR A 82 6.39 -7.90 12.80
N GLN A 83 6.67 -6.67 13.26
CA GLN A 83 7.17 -5.62 12.39
C GLN A 83 8.54 -5.94 11.78
N GLU A 84 9.42 -6.57 12.56
CA GLU A 84 10.74 -6.98 12.09
C GLU A 84 10.66 -8.11 11.06
N SER A 85 9.75 -9.08 11.24
CA SER A 85 9.52 -10.13 10.23
C SER A 85 8.92 -9.57 8.94
N VAL A 86 8.00 -8.60 9.03
CA VAL A 86 7.48 -7.88 7.86
C VAL A 86 8.58 -7.06 7.19
N LYS A 87 9.37 -6.29 7.94
CA LYS A 87 10.49 -5.52 7.37
C LYS A 87 11.52 -6.41 6.70
N ASN A 88 11.87 -7.56 7.29
CA ASN A 88 12.80 -8.49 6.67
C ASN A 88 12.23 -9.09 5.38
N ARG A 89 10.91 -9.35 5.33
CA ARG A 89 10.24 -9.76 4.08
C ARG A 89 10.24 -8.63 3.05
N VAL A 90 9.95 -7.39 3.44
CA VAL A 90 9.94 -6.23 2.55
C VAL A 90 11.34 -5.91 2.04
N VAL A 91 12.39 -5.93 2.87
CA VAL A 91 13.78 -5.68 2.44
C VAL A 91 14.26 -6.78 1.48
N ASN A 92 13.90 -8.04 1.73
CA ASN A 92 14.23 -9.12 0.82
C ASN A 92 13.42 -9.04 -0.50
N PHE A 93 12.22 -8.44 -0.44
CA PHE A 93 11.32 -8.25 -1.58
C PHE A 93 11.68 -7.03 -2.43
N ASP A 94 12.01 -5.88 -1.83
CA ASP A 94 12.43 -4.65 -2.52
C ASP A 94 13.68 -4.93 -3.38
N SER A 95 14.61 -5.73 -2.85
CA SER A 95 15.81 -6.18 -3.59
C SER A 95 15.49 -7.04 -4.81
N ILE A 96 14.31 -7.67 -4.87
CA ILE A 96 13.84 -8.50 -5.99
C ILE A 96 12.93 -7.68 -6.92
N CYS A 97 12.17 -6.71 -6.37
CA CYS A 97 11.19 -5.89 -7.09
C CYS A 97 11.83 -4.74 -7.87
N GLU A 98 12.95 -4.17 -7.40
CA GLU A 98 13.68 -3.12 -8.13
C GLU A 98 14.20 -3.59 -9.50
N ASN A 99 14.43 -4.89 -9.67
CA ASN A 99 14.98 -5.45 -10.90
C ASN A 99 13.98 -6.44 -11.54
N GLY A 100 12.77 -5.97 -11.88
CA GLY A 100 11.74 -6.79 -12.54
C GLY A 100 12.24 -7.57 -13.77
N GLU A 101 13.19 -7.01 -14.52
CA GLU A 101 13.88 -7.72 -15.60
C GLU A 101 14.71 -8.90 -15.08
N THR A 102 15.46 -8.76 -13.98
CA THR A 102 16.23 -9.88 -13.42
C THR A 102 15.35 -10.99 -12.87
N LEU A 103 14.21 -10.67 -12.26
CA LEU A 103 13.24 -11.66 -11.79
C LEU A 103 12.69 -12.47 -12.96
N GLN A 104 12.33 -11.79 -14.06
CA GLN A 104 11.87 -12.45 -15.28
C GLN A 104 12.95 -13.40 -15.85
N HIS A 105 14.20 -12.95 -15.96
CA HIS A 105 15.31 -13.80 -16.44
C HIS A 105 15.58 -15.00 -15.53
N GLU A 106 15.47 -14.83 -14.22
CA GLU A 106 15.67 -15.90 -13.25
C GLU A 106 14.54 -16.94 -13.30
N ILE A 107 13.29 -16.50 -13.48
CA ILE A 107 12.14 -17.39 -13.70
C ILE A 107 12.33 -18.21 -14.96
N PHE A 108 12.65 -17.58 -16.09
CA PHE A 108 12.84 -18.31 -17.36
C PHE A 108 14.00 -19.30 -17.29
N ARG A 109 15.12 -18.92 -16.67
CA ARG A 109 16.26 -19.82 -16.44
C ARG A 109 15.89 -21.01 -15.55
N THR A 110 15.11 -20.76 -14.51
CA THR A 110 14.62 -21.78 -13.58
C THR A 110 13.66 -22.75 -14.29
N ILE A 111 12.80 -22.26 -15.18
CA ILE A 111 11.92 -23.12 -15.99
C ILE A 111 12.72 -23.94 -17.01
N GLU A 112 13.67 -23.33 -17.71
CA GLU A 112 14.51 -24.01 -18.71
C GLU A 112 15.34 -25.14 -18.10
N THR A 113 15.90 -24.91 -16.91
CA THR A 113 16.61 -25.94 -16.14
C THR A 113 15.67 -27.04 -15.66
N HIS A 114 14.42 -26.70 -15.32
CA HIS A 114 13.39 -27.65 -14.88
C HIS A 114 12.96 -28.57 -16.02
N ASP A 115 12.70 -28.00 -17.20
CA ASP A 115 12.32 -28.75 -18.39
C ASP A 115 13.46 -29.64 -18.89
N SER A 116 14.70 -29.14 -18.84
CA SER A 116 15.90 -29.94 -19.16
C SER A 116 16.05 -31.14 -18.22
N LEU A 117 15.76 -30.97 -16.93
CA LEU A 117 15.82 -32.05 -15.95
C LEU A 117 14.71 -33.09 -16.17
N ILE A 118 13.49 -32.65 -16.50
CA ILE A 118 12.40 -33.54 -16.92
C ILE A 118 12.81 -34.34 -18.16
N GLU A 119 13.40 -33.69 -19.17
CA GLU A 119 13.84 -34.36 -20.40
C GLU A 119 14.87 -35.46 -20.11
N VAL A 120 15.82 -35.22 -19.21
CA VAL A 120 16.80 -36.21 -18.77
C VAL A 120 16.13 -37.39 -18.05
N MET A 121 15.18 -37.12 -17.16
CA MET A 121 14.43 -38.18 -16.46
C MET A 121 13.55 -38.99 -17.43
N MET A 122 12.87 -38.33 -18.38
CA MET A 122 12.04 -38.98 -19.40
C MET A 122 12.87 -39.89 -20.32
N LYS A 123 14.06 -39.45 -20.74
CA LYS A 123 14.98 -40.25 -21.56
C LYS A 123 15.56 -41.45 -20.81
N ARG A 124 15.78 -41.34 -19.49
CA ARG A 124 16.23 -42.46 -18.63
C ARG A 124 15.12 -43.48 -18.39
N ASN A 125 13.86 -43.03 -18.27
CA ASN A 125 12.70 -43.91 -18.04
C ASN A 125 12.18 -44.59 -19.32
N CYS A 126 12.59 -44.13 -20.52
CA CYS A 126 12.17 -44.64 -21.82
C CYS A 126 13.17 -45.66 -22.41
N GLY A 127 13.64 -46.61 -21.59
CA GLY A 127 14.61 -47.63 -21.99
C GLY A 127 14.12 -49.05 -21.74
N GLU A 128 13.15 -49.55 -22.54
CA GLU A 128 13.05 -50.98 -22.93
C GLU A 128 12.01 -51.33 -24.03
N GLU A 129 11.16 -50.42 -24.54
CA GLU A 129 10.16 -50.76 -25.60
C GLU A 129 10.13 -49.85 -26.83
N CYS A 130 11.27 -49.56 -27.47
CA CYS A 130 11.25 -48.99 -28.83
C CYS A 130 12.39 -49.46 -29.75
N LEU A 131 12.91 -50.66 -29.53
CA LEU A 131 13.85 -51.30 -30.47
C LEU A 131 13.55 -52.80 -30.63
N ARG A 132 12.34 -53.10 -31.10
CA ARG A 132 12.06 -54.31 -31.87
C ARG A 132 11.12 -53.95 -33.01
N ASP A 133 11.71 -53.55 -34.13
CA ASP A 133 11.39 -54.15 -35.42
C ASP A 133 12.55 -53.94 -36.41
N PHE A 134 13.29 -55.03 -36.59
CA PHE A 134 13.97 -55.54 -37.79
C PHE A 134 14.67 -54.59 -38.78
N SER A 135 16.01 -54.61 -38.67
CA SER A 135 17.02 -54.72 -39.77
C SER A 135 16.56 -55.70 -40.87
N SER A 136 16.93 -55.68 -42.15
CA SER A 136 18.02 -55.13 -42.99
C SER A 136 17.53 -55.23 -44.46
N ASP A 137 17.97 -54.42 -45.42
CA ASP A 137 19.21 -54.65 -46.17
C ASP A 137 19.70 -53.33 -46.80
N ASP A 138 20.93 -52.91 -46.48
CA ASP A 138 21.97 -52.78 -47.51
C ASP A 138 23.37 -52.56 -46.89
N GLU A 139 24.38 -52.98 -47.65
CA GLU A 139 25.75 -53.25 -47.22
C GLU A 139 26.63 -52.04 -46.82
N LYS A 140 27.70 -52.39 -46.07
CA LYS A 140 29.11 -51.98 -46.28
C LYS A 140 29.68 -50.71 -45.61
N VAL A 141 30.65 -50.97 -44.73
CA VAL A 141 32.07 -50.49 -44.72
C VAL A 141 32.55 -50.05 -43.33
N SER A 142 33.57 -50.78 -42.90
CA SER A 142 34.56 -50.57 -41.85
C SER A 142 35.07 -49.14 -41.62
N SER A 143 35.15 -48.72 -40.36
CA SER A 143 36.32 -48.00 -39.84
C SER A 143 36.32 -47.96 -38.31
N ASP A 144 37.42 -48.46 -37.77
CA ASP A 144 37.89 -48.42 -36.39
C ASP A 144 37.55 -47.12 -35.66
N THR A 145 36.83 -47.21 -34.53
CA THR A 145 36.72 -46.11 -33.57
C THR A 145 36.81 -46.67 -32.16
N MET A 146 37.89 -46.28 -31.47
CA MET A 146 38.18 -46.61 -30.08
C MET A 146 36.95 -46.49 -29.18
N LYS A 147 36.53 -47.62 -28.61
CA LYS A 147 35.62 -47.65 -27.45
C LYS A 147 36.38 -47.17 -26.22
N VAL A 148 36.45 -45.85 -26.03
CA VAL A 148 36.80 -45.28 -24.73
C VAL A 148 35.57 -45.45 -23.82
N SER A 149 35.57 -46.54 -23.08
CA SER A 149 34.60 -46.79 -22.00
C SER A 149 34.90 -45.85 -20.83
N GLY A 150 34.46 -44.60 -20.97
CA GLY A 150 34.24 -43.74 -19.81
C GLY A 150 32.94 -44.18 -19.16
N LYS A 151 33.01 -44.90 -18.04
CA LYS A 151 31.84 -45.05 -17.15
C LYS A 151 31.48 -43.64 -16.65
N LYS A 152 30.63 -42.93 -17.41
CA LYS A 152 29.88 -41.78 -16.91
C LYS A 152 29.19 -42.29 -15.66
N ARG A 153 29.59 -41.80 -14.48
CA ARG A 153 28.76 -41.99 -13.28
C ARG A 153 27.45 -41.30 -13.59
N GLU A 154 26.44 -42.11 -13.84
CA GLU A 154 25.07 -41.65 -14.00
C GLU A 154 24.71 -40.89 -12.74
N VAL A 155 24.26 -39.65 -12.91
CA VAL A 155 23.79 -38.82 -11.80
C VAL A 155 22.68 -39.60 -11.11
N ASP A 156 22.82 -39.81 -9.81
CA ASP A 156 21.92 -40.63 -9.00
C ASP A 156 20.49 -40.06 -9.10
N ASP A 157 19.51 -40.91 -9.34
CA ASP A 157 18.11 -40.47 -9.52
C ASP A 157 17.58 -39.79 -8.25
N SER A 158 18.16 -40.11 -7.08
CA SER A 158 17.91 -39.40 -5.82
C SER A 158 18.37 -37.95 -5.86
N THR A 159 19.54 -37.67 -6.47
CA THR A 159 20.07 -36.30 -6.62
C THR A 159 19.25 -35.51 -7.64
N LEU A 160 18.86 -36.13 -8.75
CA LEU A 160 17.99 -35.50 -9.75
C LEU A 160 16.62 -35.12 -9.17
N LEU A 161 16.03 -35.99 -8.34
CA LEU A 161 14.76 -35.71 -7.69
C LEU A 161 14.87 -34.58 -6.66
N GLU A 162 16.00 -34.49 -5.95
CA GLU A 162 16.28 -33.39 -5.00
C GLU A 162 16.46 -32.05 -5.73
N GLU A 163 17.20 -32.03 -6.83
CA GLU A 163 17.35 -30.85 -7.69
C GLU A 163 15.99 -30.42 -8.28
N PHE A 164 15.18 -31.38 -8.75
CA PHE A 164 13.84 -31.12 -9.27
C PHE A 164 12.92 -30.53 -8.20
N LYS A 165 12.95 -31.09 -6.99
CA LYS A 165 12.17 -30.59 -5.87
C LYS A 165 12.58 -29.17 -5.48
N GLY A 166 13.89 -28.90 -5.38
CA GLY A 166 14.41 -27.57 -5.05
C GLY A 166 14.02 -26.53 -6.10
N LEU A 167 14.01 -26.92 -7.38
CA LEU A 167 13.59 -26.05 -8.47
C LEU A 167 12.08 -25.78 -8.47
N SER A 168 11.27 -26.79 -8.13
CA SER A 168 9.83 -26.64 -7.93
C SER A 168 9.50 -25.71 -6.75
N GLU A 169 10.27 -25.78 -5.67
CA GLU A 169 10.14 -24.85 -4.53
C GLU A 169 10.48 -23.42 -4.94
N LYS A 170 11.56 -23.23 -5.73
CA LYS A 170 11.95 -21.92 -6.27
C LYS A 170 10.90 -21.32 -7.20
N LEU A 171 10.23 -22.13 -8.03
CA LEU A 171 9.10 -21.67 -8.85
C LEU A 171 7.91 -21.20 -8.00
N ARG A 172 7.60 -21.88 -6.89
CA ARG A 172 6.53 -21.45 -5.97
C ARG A 172 6.87 -20.12 -5.30
N GLU A 173 8.13 -19.93 -4.93
CA GLU A 173 8.62 -18.66 -4.38
C GLU A 173 8.44 -17.52 -5.40
N PHE A 174 8.79 -17.73 -6.67
CA PHE A 174 8.55 -16.74 -7.72
C PHE A 174 7.08 -16.42 -7.94
N VAL A 175 6.19 -17.41 -7.93
CA VAL A 175 4.74 -17.17 -8.01
C VAL A 175 4.27 -16.30 -6.85
N GLN A 176 4.76 -16.56 -5.64
CA GLN A 176 4.41 -15.76 -4.46
C GLN A 176 4.93 -14.32 -4.59
N ILE A 177 6.14 -14.12 -5.12
CA ILE A 177 6.70 -12.80 -5.40
C ILE A 177 5.84 -12.07 -6.43
N LEU A 178 5.44 -12.72 -7.53
CA LEU A 178 4.59 -12.11 -8.56
C LEU A 178 3.21 -11.71 -8.03
N VAL A 179 2.59 -12.55 -7.18
CA VAL A 179 1.29 -12.22 -6.55
C VAL A 179 1.41 -10.99 -5.65
N LEU A 180 2.49 -10.89 -4.87
CA LEU A 180 2.74 -9.71 -4.03
C LEU A 180 3.01 -8.46 -4.86
N GLN A 181 3.76 -8.56 -5.96
CA GLN A 181 3.97 -7.44 -6.89
C GLN A 181 2.66 -6.96 -7.51
N LEU A 182 1.74 -7.88 -7.81
CA LEU A 182 0.43 -7.54 -8.36
C LEU A 182 -0.43 -6.82 -7.31
N GLU A 183 -0.46 -7.31 -6.07
CA GLU A 183 -1.16 -6.67 -4.94
C GLU A 183 -0.59 -5.26 -4.66
N GLU A 184 0.73 -5.08 -4.72
CA GLU A 184 1.35 -3.76 -4.59
C GLU A 184 0.91 -2.80 -5.70
N LYS A 185 0.88 -3.26 -6.95
CA LYS A 185 0.41 -2.44 -8.08
C LYS A 185 -1.08 -2.11 -7.96
N ASP A 186 -1.91 -3.03 -7.49
CA ASP A 186 -3.32 -2.78 -7.21
C ASP A 186 -3.52 -1.75 -6.09
N ASN A 187 -2.71 -1.83 -5.03
CA ASN A 187 -2.71 -0.84 -3.95
C ASN A 187 -2.26 0.54 -4.44
N GLU A 188 -1.23 0.59 -5.30
CA GLU A 188 -0.78 1.85 -5.91
C GLU A 188 -1.85 2.43 -6.84
N ILE A 189 -2.50 1.60 -7.64
CA ILE A 189 -3.64 2.01 -8.47
C ILE A 189 -4.77 2.55 -7.60
N ALA A 190 -5.10 1.91 -6.48
CA ALA A 190 -6.11 2.38 -5.54
C ALA A 190 -5.73 3.74 -4.92
N ARG A 191 -4.44 3.91 -4.55
CA ARG A 191 -3.90 5.17 -4.03
C ARG A 191 -4.00 6.30 -5.05
N LEU A 192 -3.54 6.05 -6.28
CA LEU A 192 -3.60 7.02 -7.37
C LEU A 192 -5.05 7.38 -7.74
N LYS A 193 -5.96 6.40 -7.76
CA LYS A 193 -7.40 6.65 -7.96
C LYS A 193 -7.99 7.53 -6.85
N ALA A 194 -7.61 7.28 -5.59
CA ALA A 194 -8.05 8.12 -4.48
C ALA A 194 -7.47 9.55 -4.57
N GLU A 195 -6.23 9.69 -5.00
CA GLU A 195 -5.60 10.99 -5.24
C GLU A 195 -6.27 11.75 -6.39
N ILE A 196 -6.55 11.08 -7.52
CA ILE A 196 -7.31 11.65 -8.64
C ILE A 196 -8.67 12.13 -8.15
N TYR A 197 -9.41 11.30 -7.41
CA TYR A 197 -10.72 11.67 -6.86
C TYR A 197 -10.64 12.91 -5.95
N LYS A 198 -9.61 12.99 -5.11
CA LYS A 198 -9.37 14.15 -4.24
C LYS A 198 -9.11 15.41 -5.08
N LEU A 199 -8.24 15.32 -6.09
CA LEU A 199 -7.93 16.44 -6.98
C LEU A 199 -9.15 16.87 -7.80
N GLU A 200 -9.99 15.94 -8.24
CA GLU A 200 -11.26 16.24 -8.91
C GLU A 200 -12.25 16.98 -7.99
N CYS A 201 -12.34 16.57 -6.72
CA CYS A 201 -13.14 17.27 -5.72
C CYS A 201 -12.62 18.68 -5.43
N GLU A 202 -11.30 18.88 -5.39
CA GLU A 202 -10.66 20.19 -5.22
C GLU A 202 -10.90 21.09 -6.44
N LYS A 203 -10.75 20.56 -7.66
CA LYS A 203 -11.05 21.26 -8.91
C LYS A 203 -12.51 21.73 -9.00
N ASN A 204 -13.47 20.91 -8.54
CA ASN A 204 -14.89 21.29 -8.49
C ASN A 204 -15.16 22.42 -7.47
N LYS A 205 -14.36 22.51 -6.39
CA LYS A 205 -14.45 23.61 -5.42
C LYS A 205 -13.86 24.91 -5.96
N ASP A 206 -12.80 24.85 -6.76
CA ASP A 206 -12.21 26.02 -7.41
C ASP A 206 -13.03 26.52 -8.60
N GLY A 207 -13.73 25.62 -9.31
CA GLY A 207 -14.77 26.01 -10.28
C GLY A 207 -15.93 26.79 -9.65
N THR A 208 -16.26 26.52 -8.38
CA THR A 208 -17.29 27.25 -7.63
C THR A 208 -16.80 28.61 -7.14
N LYS A 209 -15.50 28.77 -6.83
CA LYS A 209 -14.93 30.04 -6.36
C LYS A 209 -14.59 31.03 -7.48
N ASN A 210 -14.32 30.53 -8.69
CA ASN A 210 -14.07 31.36 -9.87
C ASN A 210 -15.36 31.85 -10.57
N SER A 211 -16.54 31.58 -10.00
CA SER A 211 -17.81 32.18 -10.44
C SER A 211 -18.00 33.64 -9.99
N ASN A 212 -17.08 34.19 -9.19
CA ASN A 212 -17.18 35.57 -8.70
C ASN A 212 -16.27 36.58 -9.44
N THR A 213 -15.64 36.18 -10.53
CA THR A 213 -14.92 37.12 -11.41
C THR A 213 -15.78 37.43 -12.63
N LEU A 214 -16.61 38.47 -12.48
CA LEU A 214 -17.28 39.25 -13.53
C LEU A 214 -16.75 39.00 -14.94
N ARG A 215 -17.59 38.42 -15.82
CA ARG A 215 -17.51 38.67 -17.26
C ARG A 215 -18.89 38.94 -17.85
N VAL A 216 -19.07 40.22 -18.16
CA VAL A 216 -19.93 40.83 -19.19
C VAL A 216 -21.40 40.44 -19.14
N ILE A 217 -22.19 41.32 -18.53
CA ILE A 217 -23.62 41.46 -18.77
C ILE A 217 -23.77 41.89 -20.24
N THR A 218 -24.24 41.00 -21.10
CA THR A 218 -24.86 41.42 -22.35
C THR A 218 -26.31 41.76 -22.03
N ASP A 219 -26.62 43.04 -22.06
CA ASP A 219 -27.97 43.56 -22.10
C ASP A 219 -28.67 43.03 -23.35
N SER A 220 -29.82 42.39 -23.14
CA SER A 220 -30.67 41.92 -24.21
C SER A 220 -31.07 43.06 -25.15
N SER A 221 -30.66 42.95 -26.41
CA SER A 221 -31.67 42.79 -27.46
C SER A 221 -31.43 41.40 -28.07
N GLY A 222 -32.35 40.45 -28.07
CA GLY A 222 -33.73 40.32 -27.61
C GLY A 222 -34.16 38.89 -27.99
N GLY A 223 -35.18 38.26 -27.45
CA GLY A 223 -35.97 38.49 -26.26
C GLY A 223 -36.52 37.12 -25.84
N THR A 224 -37.38 37.13 -24.81
CA THR A 224 -38.47 36.17 -24.60
C THR A 224 -38.12 34.68 -24.85
N SER A 225 -37.66 33.92 -23.85
CA SER A 225 -38.53 33.17 -22.89
C SER A 225 -39.74 32.51 -23.59
N PRO A 226 -40.07 31.21 -23.38
CA PRO A 226 -39.97 30.46 -22.12
C PRO A 226 -39.50 29.00 -22.31
N TYR A 227 -39.33 28.27 -21.19
CA TYR A 227 -39.04 26.82 -21.07
C TYR A 227 -37.57 26.39 -20.92
N VAL A 228 -37.15 26.47 -19.64
CA VAL A 228 -36.42 25.46 -18.84
C VAL A 228 -35.45 24.55 -19.59
N PHE A 229 -34.15 24.77 -19.38
CA PHE A 229 -33.15 23.73 -19.54
C PHE A 229 -33.39 22.64 -18.48
N SER A 230 -34.07 21.57 -18.86
CA SER A 230 -34.06 20.31 -18.12
C SER A 230 -32.84 19.49 -18.56
N PRO A 231 -32.00 19.00 -17.64
CA PRO A 231 -30.92 18.08 -17.95
C PRO A 231 -31.50 16.67 -18.10
N CYS A 232 -31.67 16.20 -19.33
CA CYS A 232 -31.88 14.77 -19.56
C CYS A 232 -30.52 14.08 -19.55
N SER A 233 -30.05 13.75 -18.35
CA SER A 233 -29.19 12.59 -18.15
C SER A 233 -29.80 11.38 -18.86
N GLU A 234 -28.92 10.58 -19.45
CA GLU A 234 -29.00 9.12 -19.44
C GLU A 234 -30.35 8.54 -19.89
N LEU A 235 -30.48 8.18 -21.18
CA LEU A 235 -31.14 6.94 -21.63
C LEU A 235 -31.10 6.84 -23.18
N SER A 236 -30.21 5.94 -23.65
CA SER A 236 -30.41 5.01 -24.78
C SER A 236 -30.17 5.51 -26.23
N PRO A 237 -30.02 4.58 -27.20
CA PRO A 237 -28.86 3.71 -27.45
C PRO A 237 -28.27 3.96 -28.86
N GLU A 238 -27.09 3.41 -29.15
CA GLU A 238 -26.46 3.45 -30.50
C GLU A 238 -27.43 3.01 -31.61
N VAL A 239 -27.64 3.84 -32.64
CA VAL A 239 -28.10 3.39 -33.96
C VAL A 239 -27.52 4.30 -35.05
N HIS A 240 -26.88 3.68 -36.04
CA HIS A 240 -26.31 4.28 -37.24
C HIS A 240 -27.36 4.92 -38.17
N ASP A 241 -26.86 5.78 -39.08
CA ASP A 241 -27.48 6.38 -40.27
C ASP A 241 -28.64 7.35 -40.08
N ILE A 242 -28.47 8.65 -40.41
CA ILE A 242 -29.30 9.35 -41.41
C ILE A 242 -28.53 10.53 -42.04
N ARG A 243 -28.10 10.35 -43.28
CA ARG A 243 -27.74 11.39 -44.23
C ARG A 243 -29.04 12.10 -44.67
N GLY A 244 -29.23 13.40 -44.41
CA GLY A 244 -30.22 14.19 -45.15
C GLY A 244 -30.95 15.31 -44.40
N LEU A 245 -30.33 16.47 -44.21
CA LEU A 245 -31.09 17.71 -44.04
C LEU A 245 -30.57 18.77 -45.02
N PRO A 246 -31.45 19.48 -45.76
CA PRO A 246 -31.04 20.43 -46.79
C PRO A 246 -30.65 21.79 -46.19
N PRO A 247 -29.74 22.54 -46.84
CA PRO A 247 -29.29 23.84 -46.35
C PRO A 247 -30.33 24.94 -46.61
N LEU A 248 -30.58 25.79 -45.62
CA LEU A 248 -31.55 26.89 -45.66
C LEU A 248 -30.95 28.16 -46.27
N ALA A 249 -31.81 28.98 -46.88
CA ALA A 249 -31.40 30.19 -47.61
C ALA A 249 -31.04 31.37 -46.66
N PRO A 250 -30.14 32.28 -47.08
CA PRO A 250 -29.67 33.38 -46.23
C PRO A 250 -30.72 34.49 -46.10
N LEU A 251 -30.88 35.00 -44.88
CA LEU A 251 -31.79 36.08 -44.53
C LEU A 251 -31.07 37.43 -44.54
N GLU A 252 -31.63 38.44 -45.20
CA GLU A 252 -31.18 39.83 -45.14
C GLU A 252 -31.87 40.61 -44.02
N MET A 253 -31.13 41.53 -43.40
CA MET A 253 -31.58 42.28 -42.22
C MET A 253 -32.27 43.61 -42.59
N PRO A 254 -33.30 44.02 -41.84
CA PRO A 254 -33.96 45.31 -42.02
C PRO A 254 -33.18 46.46 -41.38
N ASN A 255 -33.29 47.66 -41.95
CA ASN A 255 -32.66 48.87 -41.42
C ASN A 255 -33.57 49.60 -40.42
N PHE A 256 -32.97 50.04 -39.31
CA PHE A 256 -33.63 50.81 -38.25
C PHE A 256 -32.93 52.17 -38.04
N ASP A 257 -33.73 53.21 -37.75
CA ASP A 257 -33.29 54.60 -37.53
C ASP A 257 -33.43 55.00 -36.04
N PHE A 258 -32.40 55.65 -35.49
CA PHE A 258 -32.22 55.92 -34.05
C PHE A 258 -32.36 57.39 -33.65
N SER A 259 -32.93 58.23 -34.51
CA SER A 259 -33.09 59.68 -34.29
C SER A 259 -33.86 60.06 -33.00
N SER A 260 -34.62 59.13 -32.40
CA SER A 260 -35.46 59.35 -31.21
C SER A 260 -34.73 59.23 -29.87
N LEU A 261 -33.51 58.67 -29.82
CA LEU A 261 -32.81 58.41 -28.55
C LEU A 261 -32.08 59.65 -27.98
N VAL A 262 -31.75 60.64 -28.82
CA VAL A 262 -30.88 61.76 -28.45
C VAL A 262 -31.57 62.83 -27.59
N LYS A 263 -32.92 62.91 -27.58
CA LYS A 263 -33.63 64.01 -26.90
C LYS A 263 -33.74 63.87 -25.38
N ASN A 264 -33.57 62.68 -24.80
CA ASN A 264 -33.85 62.45 -23.37
C ASN A 264 -32.63 62.54 -22.44
N ALA A 265 -31.40 62.60 -22.96
CA ALA A 265 -30.18 62.55 -22.13
C ALA A 265 -29.77 63.89 -21.48
N ASN A 266 -30.35 65.03 -21.88
CA ASN A 266 -29.84 66.35 -21.48
C ASN A 266 -30.46 66.96 -20.20
N ASN A 267 -31.40 66.29 -19.52
CA ASN A 267 -32.23 66.93 -18.48
C ASN A 267 -31.95 66.53 -17.02
N LEU A 268 -30.94 65.71 -16.69
CA LEU A 268 -30.75 65.22 -15.30
C LEU A 268 -29.36 65.44 -14.69
N ASN A 269 -28.45 66.15 -15.37
CA ASN A 269 -27.09 66.42 -14.86
C ASN A 269 -26.96 67.78 -14.14
N LEU A 270 -27.83 68.05 -13.16
CA LEU A 270 -27.71 69.20 -12.26
C LEU A 270 -28.04 68.78 -10.82
N ASN A 271 -27.06 68.97 -9.93
CA ASN A 271 -27.11 68.98 -8.45
C ASN A 271 -26.56 67.72 -7.75
N GLY A 272 -25.29 67.78 -7.31
CA GLY A 272 -24.79 66.77 -6.37
C GLY A 272 -23.31 66.75 -6.00
N THR A 273 -22.56 67.86 -6.02
CA THR A 273 -21.25 67.94 -5.33
C THR A 273 -21.06 69.33 -4.70
N ASN A 274 -21.21 69.43 -3.38
CA ASN A 274 -20.50 70.38 -2.51
C ASN A 274 -20.82 70.05 -1.04
N ASN A 275 -19.74 69.78 -0.28
CA ASN A 275 -19.55 69.82 1.19
C ASN A 275 -20.63 69.26 2.13
#